data_AF-A0A6A1Z7K6-F1
#
_entry.id   AF-A0A6A1Z7K6-F1
#
_cell.length_a   1.000
_cell.length_b   1.000
_cell.length_c   1.000
_cell.angle_alpha   90.00
_cell.angle_beta   90.00
_cell.angle_gamma   90.00
#
_symmetry.space_group_name_H-M   'P 1'
#
loop_
_entity.id
_entity.type
_entity.pdbx_description
1 polymer ?
#
loop_
_entity_poly.entity_id
_entity_poly.type
_entity_poly.pdbx_seq_one_letter_code
_entity_poly.pdbx_strand_id
1 'polypeptide(L)'
;MGESKDVNDFLKKDFWSYMYDGGIHPGQLTGASFDLTPSGHSNINSTEKSYVETMSKAERAQYLALTVLVAIKDCTNFEYHGKHRAILEAYYIENLNNYQARVKVSMSDAEYKTSKKDALKEFIKRYDYWRNARNCPELPALFYPQKPKKLPKTAQK
;
A
#
# COMPACT_ATOMS: atom_id res chain seq x y z
N MET A 1 -12.95 15.14 -9.26
CA MET A 1 -11.65 14.60 -9.73
C MET A 1 -10.80 14.44 -8.49
N GLY A 2 -10.47 13.20 -8.10
CA GLY A 2 -9.67 12.95 -6.90
C GLY A 2 -8.22 13.36 -7.11
N GLU A 3 -7.61 13.97 -6.10
CA GLU A 3 -6.20 14.35 -6.14
C GLU A 3 -5.32 13.10 -6.27
N SER A 4 -4.30 13.17 -7.12
CA SER A 4 -3.31 12.09 -7.23
C SER A 4 -2.20 12.31 -6.22
N LYS A 5 -1.79 11.25 -5.50
CA LYS A 5 -0.81 11.32 -4.41
C LYS A 5 0.44 10.49 -4.68
N ASP A 6 1.57 10.95 -4.14
CA ASP A 6 2.80 10.18 -4.10
C ASP A 6 2.59 8.93 -3.24
N VAL A 7 2.85 7.76 -3.82
CA VAL A 7 2.72 6.46 -3.15
C VAL A 7 3.51 6.38 -1.83
N ASN A 8 4.67 7.04 -1.73
CA ASN A 8 5.47 7.06 -0.52
C ASN A 8 4.81 7.88 0.59
N ASP A 9 4.31 9.06 0.26
CA ASP A 9 3.67 9.94 1.24
C ASP A 9 2.34 9.33 1.70
N PHE A 10 1.59 8.75 0.76
CA PHE A 10 0.37 8.02 1.05
C PHE A 10 0.61 6.87 2.04
N LEU A 11 1.56 5.97 1.75
CA LEU A 11 1.85 4.82 2.63
C LEU A 11 2.45 5.24 3.98
N LYS A 12 3.09 6.42 4.08
CA LYS A 12 3.68 6.92 5.32
C LYS A 12 2.73 7.74 6.19
N LYS A 13 1.70 8.34 5.60
CA LYS A 13 0.81 9.28 6.31
C LYS A 13 -0.65 8.86 6.19
N ASP A 14 -1.21 8.94 4.99
CA ASP A 14 -2.64 8.72 4.75
C ASP A 14 -3.08 7.32 5.16
N PHE A 15 -2.28 6.30 4.81
CA PHE A 15 -2.53 4.92 5.20
C PHE A 15 -2.61 4.74 6.73
N TRP A 16 -1.70 5.36 7.47
CA TRP A 16 -1.70 5.32 8.93
C TRP A 16 -2.86 6.11 9.53
N SER A 17 -3.30 7.20 8.88
CA SER A 17 -4.53 7.91 9.26
C SER A 17 -5.75 7.00 9.16
N TYR A 18 -5.93 6.29 8.04
CA TYR A 18 -7.05 5.36 7.87
C TYR A 18 -7.03 4.22 8.90
N MET A 19 -5.84 3.72 9.25
CA MET A 19 -5.72 2.72 10.30
C MET A 19 -6.09 3.29 11.67
N TYR A 20 -5.63 4.50 12.00
CA TYR A 20 -5.96 5.15 13.26
C TYR A 20 -7.46 5.44 13.37
N ASP A 21 -8.05 6.02 12.32
CA ASP A 21 -9.48 6.34 12.25
C ASP A 21 -10.36 5.08 12.28
N GLY A 22 -9.85 3.96 11.74
CA GLY A 22 -10.49 2.65 11.78
C GLY A 22 -10.19 1.82 13.05
N GLY A 23 -9.45 2.37 14.02
CA GLY A 23 -9.09 1.65 15.25
C GLY A 23 -8.13 0.48 15.07
N ILE A 24 -7.43 0.38 13.93
CA ILE A 24 -6.41 -0.64 13.66
C ILE A 24 -5.09 -0.18 14.28
N HIS A 25 -4.58 -0.94 15.24
CA HIS A 25 -3.30 -0.66 15.86
C HIS A 25 -2.13 -1.30 15.08
N PRO A 26 -0.98 -0.60 14.93
CA PRO A 26 0.21 -1.12 14.24
C PRO A 26 0.63 -2.54 14.70
N GLY A 27 0.52 -2.81 16.01
CA GLY A 27 0.88 -4.11 16.59
C GLY A 27 -0.03 -5.27 16.17
N GLN A 28 -1.21 -4.99 15.62
CA GLN A 28 -2.09 -6.03 15.08
C GLN A 28 -1.63 -6.50 13.69
N LEU A 29 -0.89 -5.66 12.94
CA LEU A 29 -0.44 -5.96 11.58
C LEU A 29 0.73 -6.95 11.52
N THR A 30 1.49 -7.06 12.61
CA THR A 30 2.70 -7.89 12.70
C THR A 30 2.44 -9.25 13.37
N GLY A 31 1.27 -9.45 13.97
CA GLY A 31 0.85 -10.74 14.52
C GLY A 31 0.44 -11.73 13.42
N ALA A 32 0.71 -13.02 13.64
CA ALA A 32 0.40 -14.13 12.73
C ALA A 32 -1.10 -14.31 12.40
N SER A 33 -1.97 -13.45 12.91
CA SER A 33 -3.43 -13.55 12.84
C SER A 33 -4.07 -12.22 12.44
N PHE A 34 -3.48 -11.47 11.49
CA PHE A 34 -4.28 -10.47 10.78
C PHE A 34 -5.23 -11.22 9.85
N ASP A 35 -6.29 -11.76 10.45
CA ASP A 35 -7.39 -12.37 9.76
C ASP A 35 -8.01 -11.27 8.90
N LEU A 36 -7.73 -11.35 7.61
CA LEU A 36 -8.22 -10.43 6.59
C LEU A 36 -9.73 -10.54 6.38
N THR A 37 -10.41 -11.39 7.16
CA THR A 37 -11.85 -11.34 7.24
C THR A 37 -12.25 -10.17 8.14
N PRO A 38 -12.99 -9.18 7.60
CA PRO A 38 -13.85 -8.41 8.48
C PRO A 38 -14.69 -9.45 9.22
N SER A 39 -14.88 -9.31 10.53
CA SER A 39 -15.86 -10.08 11.30
C SER A 39 -17.25 -9.79 10.70
N GLY A 40 -17.59 -10.46 9.59
CA GLY A 40 -18.59 -9.94 8.66
C GLY A 40 -18.44 -10.43 7.21
N HIS A 41 -18.59 -11.75 7.03
CA HIS A 41 -19.18 -12.43 5.86
C HIS A 41 -18.50 -12.47 4.47
N SER A 42 -18.45 -13.72 4.01
CA SER A 42 -18.30 -14.30 2.67
C SER A 42 -18.95 -13.56 1.48
N ASN A 43 -18.27 -13.63 0.33
CA ASN A 43 -18.80 -13.52 -1.04
C ASN A 43 -19.68 -12.30 -1.35
N ILE A 44 -19.04 -11.28 -1.93
CA ILE A 44 -19.65 -10.07 -2.49
C ILE A 44 -20.65 -10.47 -3.59
N ASN A 45 -21.93 -10.47 -3.25
CA ASN A 45 -23.05 -10.50 -4.19
C ASN A 45 -23.86 -9.20 -4.00
N SER A 46 -24.63 -8.80 -5.00
CA SER A 46 -25.25 -7.47 -5.23
C SER A 46 -25.99 -6.77 -4.07
N THR A 47 -26.19 -7.44 -2.94
CA THR A 47 -26.80 -6.93 -1.70
C THR A 47 -25.87 -6.03 -0.87
N GLU A 48 -24.54 -6.12 -1.01
CA GLU A 48 -23.59 -5.33 -0.21
C GLU A 48 -23.44 -3.86 -0.63
N LYS A 49 -23.93 -3.47 -1.81
CA LYS A 49 -23.86 -2.06 -2.25
C LYS A 49 -24.59 -1.11 -1.31
N SER A 50 -25.67 -1.54 -0.66
CA SER A 50 -26.38 -0.70 0.31
C SER A 50 -25.74 -0.68 1.70
N TYR A 51 -24.88 -1.66 2.03
CA TYR A 51 -24.24 -1.74 3.34
C TYR A 51 -23.07 -0.77 3.48
N VAL A 52 -22.38 -0.49 2.37
CA VAL A 52 -21.33 0.54 2.29
C VAL A 52 -21.88 1.93 2.64
N GLU A 53 -23.15 2.20 2.32
CA GLU A 53 -23.80 3.48 2.63
C GLU A 53 -24.19 3.62 4.11
N THR A 54 -24.25 2.52 4.88
CA THR A 54 -24.63 2.50 6.31
C THR A 54 -23.45 2.34 7.27
N MET A 55 -22.22 2.21 6.77
CA MET A 55 -21.03 2.07 7.62
C MET A 55 -20.76 3.35 8.41
N SER A 56 -20.42 3.19 9.70
CA SER A 56 -19.86 4.29 10.49
C SER A 56 -18.54 4.77 9.89
N LYS A 57 -18.13 6.00 10.22
CA LYS A 57 -16.86 6.57 9.74
C LYS A 57 -15.65 5.68 10.08
N ALA A 58 -15.69 5.02 11.24
CA ALA A 58 -14.63 4.12 11.69
C ALA A 58 -14.61 2.82 10.86
N GLU A 59 -15.76 2.18 10.65
CA GLU A 59 -15.86 0.98 9.80
C GLU A 59 -15.44 1.27 8.35
N ARG A 60 -15.80 2.45 7.84
CA ARG A 60 -15.37 2.87 6.51
C ARG A 60 -13.86 3.08 6.45
N ALA A 61 -13.27 3.79 7.41
CA ALA A 61 -11.82 3.97 7.48
C ALA A 61 -11.06 2.64 7.61
N GLN A 62 -11.58 1.72 8.43
CA GLN A 62 -11.06 0.36 8.54
C GLN A 62 -11.10 -0.37 7.19
N TYR A 63 -12.22 -0.28 6.46
CA TYR A 63 -12.37 -0.89 5.14
C TYR A 63 -11.37 -0.30 4.11
N LEU A 64 -11.12 1.01 4.15
CA LEU A 64 -10.10 1.65 3.31
C LEU A 64 -8.69 1.16 3.65
N ALA A 65 -8.34 1.09 4.94
CA ALA A 65 -7.05 0.58 5.40
C ALA A 65 -6.84 -0.89 5.01
N LEU A 66 -7.86 -1.73 5.18
CA LEU A 66 -7.84 -3.13 4.76
C LEU A 66 -7.66 -3.27 3.25
N THR A 67 -8.29 -2.39 2.46
CA THR A 67 -8.12 -2.37 0.99
C THR A 67 -6.66 -2.10 0.60
N VAL A 68 -6.00 -1.15 1.29
CA VAL A 68 -4.57 -0.87 1.09
C VAL A 68 -3.71 -2.06 1.49
N LEU A 69 -4.00 -2.69 2.63
CA LEU A 69 -3.25 -3.86 3.11
C LEU A 69 -3.39 -5.06 2.17
N VAL A 70 -4.59 -5.31 1.65
CA VAL A 70 -4.83 -6.37 0.66
C VAL A 70 -3.99 -6.12 -0.59
N ALA A 71 -3.92 -4.88 -1.08
CA ALA A 71 -3.07 -4.54 -2.21
C ALA A 71 -1.58 -4.77 -1.93
N ILE A 72 -1.09 -4.54 -0.69
CA ILE A 72 0.28 -4.86 -0.28
C ILE A 72 0.50 -6.39 -0.25
N LYS A 73 -0.46 -7.14 0.31
CA LYS A 73 -0.38 -8.61 0.45
C LYS A 73 -0.47 -9.34 -0.90
N ASP A 74 -1.12 -8.73 -1.88
CA ASP A 74 -1.29 -9.20 -3.25
C ASP A 74 -0.07 -8.89 -4.15
N CYS A 75 0.88 -8.08 -3.67
CA CYS A 75 2.15 -7.87 -4.38
C CYS A 75 3.00 -9.15 -4.42
N THR A 76 3.82 -9.25 -5.46
CA THR A 76 4.70 -10.40 -5.67
C THR A 76 5.66 -10.62 -4.49
N ASN A 77 5.81 -11.88 -4.08
CA ASN A 77 6.74 -12.28 -3.02
C ASN A 77 7.63 -13.46 -3.43
N PHE A 78 7.89 -13.62 -4.73
CA PHE A 78 8.75 -14.69 -5.21
C PHE A 78 10.21 -14.39 -4.91
N GLU A 79 10.94 -15.41 -4.52
CA GLU A 79 12.36 -15.31 -4.18
C GLU A 79 13.22 -14.85 -5.37
N TYR A 80 12.85 -15.26 -6.59
CA TYR A 80 13.56 -14.94 -7.84
C TYR A 80 13.07 -13.67 -8.56
N HIS A 81 11.82 -13.24 -8.35
CA HIS A 81 11.22 -12.11 -9.08
C HIS A 81 11.05 -10.84 -8.23
N GLY A 82 11.69 -10.82 -7.07
CA GLY A 82 11.63 -9.70 -6.12
C GLY A 82 10.65 -9.98 -5.00
N LYS A 83 11.16 -9.90 -3.77
CA LYS A 83 10.38 -9.96 -2.53
C LYS A 83 9.61 -8.64 -2.31
N HIS A 84 8.83 -8.20 -3.31
CA HIS A 84 8.19 -6.88 -3.32
C HIS A 84 7.27 -6.67 -2.13
N ARG A 85 6.42 -7.65 -1.83
CA ARG A 85 5.60 -7.65 -0.62
C ARG A 85 6.45 -7.52 0.65
N ALA A 86 7.48 -8.34 0.82
CA ALA A 86 8.32 -8.30 2.01
C ALA A 86 9.06 -6.96 2.16
N ILE A 87 9.46 -6.32 1.06
CA ILE A 87 10.06 -4.98 1.06
C ILE A 87 9.04 -3.94 1.56
N LEU A 88 7.81 -3.99 1.06
CA LEU A 88 6.75 -3.06 1.43
C LEU A 88 6.33 -3.25 2.90
N GLU A 89 6.17 -4.50 3.34
CA GLU A 89 5.86 -4.84 4.73
C GLU A 89 6.96 -4.36 5.68
N ALA A 90 8.22 -4.71 5.39
CA ALA A 90 9.37 -4.30 6.21
C ALA A 90 9.47 -2.77 6.33
N TYR A 91 9.29 -2.04 5.23
CA TYR A 91 9.51 -0.59 5.23
C TYR A 91 8.30 0.23 5.70
N TYR A 92 7.08 -0.12 5.28
CA TYR A 92 5.88 0.70 5.54
C TYR A 92 4.99 0.19 6.66
N ILE A 93 5.01 -1.12 6.96
CA ILE A 93 4.18 -1.71 8.04
C ILE A 93 5.00 -1.84 9.32
N GLU A 94 6.19 -2.42 9.23
CA GLU A 94 7.09 -2.60 10.36
C GLU A 94 7.94 -1.36 10.67
N ASN A 95 7.81 -0.31 9.83
CA ASN A 95 8.50 0.96 9.98
C ASN A 95 10.04 0.82 10.08
N LEU A 96 10.62 -0.20 9.43
CA LEU A 96 12.07 -0.39 9.39
C LEU A 96 12.71 0.64 8.45
N ASN A 97 13.91 1.10 8.79
CA ASN A 97 14.67 1.94 7.88
C ASN A 97 15.19 1.14 6.66
N ASN A 98 15.67 1.82 5.61
CA ASN A 98 16.11 1.14 4.39
C ASN A 98 17.23 0.11 4.64
N TYR A 99 18.11 0.35 5.61
CA TYR A 99 19.18 -0.58 5.95
C TYR A 99 18.63 -1.84 6.63
N GLN A 100 17.76 -1.68 7.63
CA GLN A 100 17.13 -2.78 8.35
C GLN A 100 16.23 -3.61 7.43
N ALA A 101 15.40 -2.96 6.60
CA ALA A 101 14.55 -3.62 5.63
C ALA A 101 15.38 -4.42 4.62
N ARG A 102 16.46 -3.85 4.08
CA ARG A 102 17.41 -4.53 3.20
C ARG A 102 18.01 -5.78 3.83
N VAL A 103 18.48 -5.69 5.09
CA VAL A 103 19.03 -6.83 5.83
C VAL A 103 17.97 -7.90 6.01
N LYS A 104 16.73 -7.52 6.38
CA LYS A 104 15.62 -8.45 6.58
C LYS A 104 15.23 -9.21 5.31
N VAL A 105 15.27 -8.56 4.13
CA VAL A 105 14.95 -9.22 2.86
C VAL A 105 16.18 -9.91 2.22
N SER A 106 17.34 -9.80 2.86
CA SER A 106 18.62 -10.39 2.43
C SER A 106 19.05 -9.94 1.01
N MET A 107 18.97 -8.63 0.74
CA MET A 107 19.36 -8.05 -0.55
C MET A 107 20.61 -7.17 -0.45
N SER A 108 21.32 -6.99 -1.57
CA SER A 108 22.31 -5.92 -1.68
C SER A 108 21.63 -4.54 -1.74
N ASP A 109 22.39 -3.46 -1.53
CA ASP A 109 21.83 -2.09 -1.56
C ASP A 109 21.30 -1.71 -2.95
N ALA A 110 22.00 -2.12 -4.01
CA ALA A 110 21.61 -1.84 -5.39
C ALA A 110 20.34 -2.60 -5.79
N GLU A 111 20.25 -3.88 -5.44
CA GLU A 111 19.06 -4.70 -5.65
C GLU A 111 17.88 -4.15 -4.86
N TYR A 112 18.06 -3.85 -3.57
CA TYR A 112 17.00 -3.32 -2.72
C TYR A 112 16.43 -2.01 -3.27
N LYS A 113 17.27 -1.07 -3.72
CA LYS A 113 16.81 0.20 -4.33
C LYS A 113 15.96 -0.03 -5.57
N THR A 114 16.36 -0.97 -6.42
CA THR A 114 15.65 -1.30 -7.67
C THR A 114 14.35 -2.03 -7.36
N SER A 115 14.42 -3.09 -6.57
CA SER A 115 13.27 -3.89 -6.13
C SER A 115 12.25 -3.07 -5.34
N LYS A 116 12.69 -2.12 -4.51
CA LYS A 116 11.76 -1.21 -3.80
C LYS A 116 10.99 -0.31 -4.76
N LYS A 117 11.67 0.22 -5.78
CA LYS A 117 11.02 1.03 -6.81
C LYS A 117 10.00 0.22 -7.59
N ASP A 118 10.34 -1.00 -7.98
CA ASP A 118 9.44 -1.85 -8.75
C ASP A 118 8.31 -2.42 -7.89
N ALA A 119 8.56 -2.71 -6.61
CA ALA A 119 7.53 -3.03 -5.63
C ALA A 119 6.49 -1.91 -5.49
N LEU A 120 6.91 -0.64 -5.42
CA LEU A 120 5.98 0.49 -5.35
C LEU A 120 5.15 0.65 -6.63
N LYS A 121 5.72 0.39 -7.80
CA LYS A 121 4.97 0.42 -9.06
C LYS A 121 3.97 -0.73 -9.16
N GLU A 122 4.37 -1.93 -8.75
CA GLU A 122 3.47 -3.08 -8.68
C GLU A 122 2.32 -2.79 -7.71
N PHE A 123 2.65 -2.27 -6.53
CA PHE A 123 1.66 -1.87 -5.54
C PHE A 123 0.64 -0.89 -6.11
N ILE A 124 1.06 0.15 -6.84
CA ILE A 124 0.12 1.09 -7.48
C ILE A 124 -0.88 0.35 -8.39
N LYS A 125 -0.39 -0.59 -9.21
CA LYS A 125 -1.26 -1.39 -10.10
C LYS A 125 -2.24 -2.27 -9.31
N ARG A 126 -1.77 -2.96 -8.26
CA ARG A 126 -2.63 -3.79 -7.41
C ARG A 126 -3.63 -2.94 -6.63
N TYR A 127 -3.19 -1.79 -6.13
CA TYR A 127 -4.01 -0.83 -5.43
C TYR A 127 -5.14 -0.31 -6.32
N ASP A 128 -4.86 0.10 -7.56
CA ASP A 128 -5.90 0.56 -8.48
C ASP A 128 -6.92 -0.54 -8.80
N TYR A 129 -6.46 -1.79 -8.95
CA TYR A 129 -7.35 -2.95 -9.09
C TYR A 129 -8.26 -3.10 -7.87
N TRP A 130 -7.70 -3.14 -6.66
CA TRP A 130 -8.46 -3.35 -5.42
C TRP A 130 -9.37 -2.16 -5.07
N ARG A 131 -8.93 -0.94 -5.37
CA ARG A 131 -9.72 0.28 -5.24
C ARG A 131 -11.00 0.21 -6.07
N ASN A 132 -10.89 -0.26 -7.31
CA ASN A 132 -12.04 -0.43 -8.20
C ASN A 132 -12.89 -1.64 -7.78
N ALA A 133 -12.25 -2.77 -7.49
CA ALA A 133 -12.93 -4.02 -7.12
C ALA A 133 -13.74 -3.89 -5.82
N ARG A 134 -13.25 -3.11 -4.84
CA ARG A 134 -13.91 -2.85 -3.55
C ARG A 134 -14.75 -1.58 -3.53
N ASN A 135 -14.88 -0.89 -4.66
CA ASN A 135 -15.65 0.36 -4.79
C ASN A 135 -15.26 1.41 -3.73
N CYS A 136 -13.96 1.75 -3.67
CA CYS A 136 -13.39 2.74 -2.77
C CYS A 136 -12.97 4.01 -3.54
N PRO A 137 -13.91 4.83 -4.06
CA PRO A 137 -13.56 6.03 -4.84
C PRO A 137 -12.82 7.09 -4.01
N GLU A 138 -13.03 7.09 -2.69
CA GLU A 138 -12.42 7.98 -1.68
C GLU A 138 -10.90 7.85 -1.60
N LEU A 139 -10.40 6.66 -1.91
CA LEU A 139 -8.97 6.40 -1.99
C LEU A 139 -8.37 7.21 -3.17
N PRO A 140 -7.30 7.97 -2.96
CA PRO A 140 -6.69 8.79 -4.02
C PRO A 140 -6.01 7.91 -5.07
N ALA A 141 -5.90 8.41 -6.30
CA ALA A 141 -5.09 7.74 -7.32
C ALA A 141 -3.60 7.90 -6.96
N LEU A 142 -2.82 6.81 -7.01
CA LEU A 142 -1.42 6.85 -6.59
C LEU A 142 -0.48 6.93 -7.79
N PHE A 143 0.62 7.68 -7.64
CA PHE A 143 1.70 7.70 -8.63
C PHE A 143 3.06 7.52 -7.96
N TYR A 144 4.02 6.99 -8.73
CA TYR A 144 5.40 6.92 -8.29
C TYR A 144 6.14 8.19 -8.74
N PRO A 145 6.78 8.95 -7.83
CA PRO A 145 7.50 10.17 -8.19
C PRO A 145 8.67 9.83 -9.12
N GLN A 146 8.62 10.32 -10.35
CA GLN A 146 9.79 10.28 -11.20
C GLN A 146 10.73 11.39 -10.73
N LYS A 147 11.94 11.05 -10.28
CA LYS A 147 12.96 12.06 -10.03
C LYS A 147 13.06 12.92 -11.30
N PRO A 148 12.97 14.27 -11.20
CA PRO A 148 13.15 15.10 -12.37
C PRO A 148 14.50 14.77 -12.98
N LYS A 149 14.52 14.38 -14.26
CA LYS A 149 15.76 14.31 -15.03
C LYS A 149 16.36 15.70 -14.93
N LYS A 150 17.49 15.85 -14.24
CA LYS A 150 18.32 17.05 -14.39
C LYS A 150 18.67 17.11 -15.87
N LEU A 151 18.02 18.00 -16.62
CA LEU A 151 18.46 18.34 -17.96
C LEU A 151 19.94 18.72 -17.83
N PRO A 152 20.84 18.12 -18.62
CA PRO A 152 22.21 18.61 -18.67
C PRO A 152 22.13 20.09 -19.02
N LYS A 153 22.82 20.94 -18.24
CA LYS A 153 23.05 22.35 -18.61
C LYS A 153 23.90 22.35 -19.87
N THR A 154 23.29 22.13 -21.03
CA THR A 154 23.93 22.35 -22.32
C THR A 154 24.10 23.85 -22.52
N ALA A 155 25.36 24.27 -22.51
CA ALA A 155 25.93 25.37 -23.26
C ALA A 155 25.09 26.66 -23.35
N GLN A 156 25.32 27.58 -22.41
CA GLN A 156 25.21 28.99 -22.77
C GLN A 156 26.48 29.35 -23.57
N LYS A 157 26.22 29.77 -24.81
CA LYS A 157 27.16 30.31 -25.79
C LYS A 157 28.00 31.45 -25.23
#